data_AF-A0A6B3W597-F1
#
_entry.id   AF-A0A6B3W597-F1
#
_cell.length_a   1.000
_cell.length_b   1.000
_cell.length_c   1.000
_cell.angle_alpha   90.00
_cell.angle_beta   90.00
_cell.angle_gamma   90.00
#
_symmetry.space_group_name_H-M   'P 1'
#
loop_
_entity.id
_entity.type
_entity.pdbx_description
1 polymer ?
#
loop_
_entity_poly.entity_id
_entity_poly.type
_entity_poly.pdbx_seq_one_letter_code
_entity_poly.pdbx_strand_id
1 'polypeptide(L)'
;MGSTQEIKLHLEELQTTLNQLQTGMNEFTSYTTTFRSNTRDRLKNFHSDFIAKVDVLLDNMNNDVNQDLIKQLQEIYQAGKTLLESMKQVDEELGEAIGGDRS
;
A
#
# COMPACT_ATOMS: atom_id res chain seq x y z
N MET A 1 37.17 5.61 26.49
CA MET A 1 36.68 6.37 25.32
C MET A 1 35.35 5.76 24.94
N GLY A 2 34.25 6.38 25.39
CA GLY A 2 32.90 5.88 25.12
C GLY A 2 32.62 6.07 23.63
N SER A 3 32.35 4.98 22.93
CA SER A 3 31.78 5.02 21.59
C SER A 3 30.41 5.68 21.69
N THR A 4 30.32 6.96 21.29
CA THR A 4 29.04 7.61 20.98
C THR A 4 28.42 6.78 19.85
N GLN A 5 27.59 5.83 20.23
CA GLN A 5 26.79 5.06 19.29
C GLN A 5 25.77 6.07 18.76
N GLU A 6 25.95 6.54 17.53
CA GLU A 6 24.92 7.32 16.84
C GLU A 6 23.64 6.50 16.91
N ILE A 7 22.67 6.97 17.69
CA ILE A 7 21.35 6.37 17.76
C ILE A 7 20.67 6.75 16.44
N LYS A 8 20.99 6.00 15.39
CA LYS A 8 20.34 6.14 14.09
C LYS A 8 19.21 5.13 14.03
N LEU A 9 17.99 5.60 13.88
CA LEU A 9 16.85 4.71 13.71
C LEU A 9 16.98 3.97 12.36
N HIS A 10 16.93 2.64 12.40
CA HIS A 10 16.92 1.80 11.20
C HIS A 10 15.53 1.83 10.54
N LEU A 11 15.28 2.86 9.74
CA LEU A 11 13.98 3.11 9.09
C LEU A 11 13.82 2.42 7.73
N GLU A 12 14.88 1.81 7.22
CA GLU A 12 14.93 1.16 5.90
C GLU A 12 13.93 0.01 5.76
N GLU A 13 13.75 -0.78 6.82
CA GLU A 13 12.82 -1.91 6.82
C GLU A 13 11.36 -1.44 6.74
N LEU A 14 11.01 -0.38 7.48
CA LEU A 14 9.67 0.22 7.41
C LEU A 14 9.41 0.81 6.03
N GLN A 15 10.36 1.54 5.47
CA GLN A 15 10.24 2.09 4.11
C GLN A 15 10.12 0.99 3.06
N THR A 16 10.89 -0.10 3.19
CA THR A 16 10.80 -1.27 2.31
C THR A 16 9.44 -1.94 2.39
N THR A 17 8.92 -2.12 3.61
CA THR A 17 7.60 -2.71 3.85
C THR A 17 6.47 -1.87 3.23
N LEU A 18 6.54 -0.54 3.35
CA LEU A 18 5.57 0.37 2.72
C LEU A 18 5.62 0.31 1.20
N ASN A 19 6.81 0.20 0.61
CA ASN A 19 6.97 0.04 -0.84
C ASN A 19 6.40 -1.30 -1.33
N GLN A 20 6.62 -2.38 -0.58
CA GLN A 20 6.03 -3.69 -0.87
C GLN A 20 4.50 -3.67 -0.77
N LEU A 21 3.95 -3.02 0.25
CA LEU A 21 2.51 -2.82 0.39
C LEU A 21 1.92 -2.06 -0.81
N GLN A 22 2.55 -0.95 -1.20
CA GLN A 22 2.13 -0.18 -2.38
C GLN A 22 2.17 -1.01 -3.66
N THR A 23 3.22 -1.81 -3.84
CA THR A 23 3.37 -2.71 -5.00
C THR A 23 2.27 -3.77 -5.02
N GLY A 24 2.01 -4.43 -3.89
CA GLY A 24 0.94 -5.42 -3.76
C GLY A 24 -0.45 -4.85 -4.05
N MET A 25 -0.75 -3.63 -3.58
CA MET A 25 -2.01 -2.94 -3.92
C MET A 25 -2.17 -2.72 -5.43
N ASN A 26 -1.10 -2.30 -6.11
CA ASN A 26 -1.11 -2.06 -7.55
C ASN A 26 -1.28 -3.37 -8.34
N GLU A 27 -0.56 -4.42 -7.95
CA GLU A 27 -0.67 -5.74 -8.57
C GLU A 27 -2.06 -6.34 -8.41
N PHE A 28 -2.64 -6.26 -7.21
CA PHE A 28 -3.99 -6.73 -6.93
C PHE A 28 -5.05 -5.98 -7.76
N THR A 29 -4.95 -4.65 -7.81
CA THR A 29 -5.85 -3.81 -8.63
C THR A 29 -5.74 -4.14 -10.11
N SER A 30 -4.51 -4.34 -10.60
CA SER A 30 -4.26 -4.70 -12.00
C SER A 30 -4.81 -6.09 -12.35
N TYR A 31 -4.55 -7.08 -11.49
CA TYR A 31 -5.05 -8.45 -11.65
C TYR A 31 -6.58 -8.48 -11.70
N THR A 32 -7.25 -7.86 -10.73
CA THR A 32 -8.71 -7.86 -10.64
C THR A 32 -9.37 -7.13 -11.81
N THR A 33 -8.79 -6.00 -12.24
CA THR A 33 -9.23 -5.27 -13.43
C THR A 33 -9.11 -6.13 -14.69
N THR A 34 -7.96 -6.78 -14.86
CA THR A 34 -7.66 -7.64 -16.03
C THR A 34 -8.56 -8.87 -16.05
N PHE A 35 -8.71 -9.54 -14.91
CA PHE A 35 -9.59 -10.69 -14.76
C PHE A 35 -11.03 -10.34 -15.16
N ARG A 36 -11.55 -9.22 -14.66
CA ARG A 36 -12.90 -8.74 -14.99
C ARG A 36 -13.05 -8.48 -16.49
N SER A 37 -12.16 -7.66 -17.06
CA SER A 37 -12.22 -7.29 -18.48
C SER A 37 -12.14 -8.52 -19.38
N ASN A 38 -11.18 -9.41 -19.13
CA ASN A 38 -11.02 -10.65 -19.89
C ASN A 38 -12.22 -11.58 -19.77
N THR A 39 -12.81 -11.68 -18.58
CA THR A 39 -13.99 -12.52 -18.36
C THR A 39 -15.20 -11.96 -19.11
N ARG A 40 -15.43 -10.64 -19.03
CA ARG A 40 -16.51 -9.97 -19.79
C ARG A 40 -16.31 -10.13 -21.30
N ASP A 41 -15.09 -9.93 -21.80
CA ASP A 41 -14.77 -10.08 -23.22
C ASP A 41 -14.98 -11.49 -23.75
N ARG A 42 -14.69 -12.52 -22.94
CA ARG A 42 -14.96 -13.91 -23.29
C ARG A 42 -16.45 -14.23 -23.34
N LEU A 43 -17.23 -13.59 -22.48
CA LEU A 43 -18.64 -13.89 -22.32
C LEU A 43 -19.56 -13.09 -23.26
N LYS A 44 -19.10 -11.98 -23.84
CA LYS A 44 -19.91 -11.11 -24.71
C LYS A 44 -20.55 -11.79 -25.93
N ASN A 45 -19.99 -12.91 -26.39
CA ASN A 45 -20.47 -13.65 -27.56
C ASN A 45 -21.55 -14.70 -27.23
N PHE A 46 -21.85 -14.89 -25.95
CA PHE A 46 -22.97 -15.74 -25.55
C PHE A 46 -24.25 -14.89 -25.58
N HIS A 47 -25.42 -15.49 -25.83
CA HIS A 47 -26.72 -14.79 -25.78
C HIS A 47 -27.61 -15.45 -24.72
N SER A 48 -27.39 -15.16 -23.44
CA SER A 48 -28.16 -15.80 -22.35
C SER A 48 -28.19 -15.03 -21.04
N ASP A 49 -29.21 -15.30 -20.22
CA ASP A 49 -29.38 -14.81 -18.84
C ASP A 49 -28.21 -15.18 -17.91
N PHE A 50 -27.40 -16.18 -18.29
CA PHE A 50 -26.17 -16.53 -17.58
C PHE A 50 -25.17 -15.37 -17.60
N ILE A 51 -25.07 -14.62 -18.69
CA ILE A 51 -24.14 -13.49 -18.81
C ILE A 51 -24.57 -12.35 -17.90
N ALA A 52 -25.87 -12.05 -17.84
CA ALA A 52 -26.40 -11.01 -16.96
C ALA A 52 -26.04 -11.27 -15.49
N LYS A 53 -26.10 -12.53 -15.04
CA LYS A 53 -25.67 -12.91 -13.68
C LYS A 53 -24.16 -12.80 -13.48
N VAL A 54 -23.37 -13.14 -14.50
CA VAL A 54 -21.90 -13.02 -14.43
C VAL A 54 -21.47 -11.55 -14.44
N ASP A 55 -22.11 -10.69 -15.24
CA ASP A 55 -21.83 -9.26 -15.24
C ASP A 55 -22.13 -8.62 -13.87
N VAL A 56 -23.25 -8.97 -13.24
CA VAL A 56 -23.57 -8.52 -11.87
C VAL A 56 -22.52 -9.00 -10.86
N LEU A 57 -22.08 -10.26 -10.94
CA LEU A 57 -21.00 -10.77 -10.07
C LEU A 57 -19.68 -10.01 -10.27
N LEU A 58 -19.31 -9.75 -11.53
CA LEU A 58 -18.11 -9.01 -11.90
C LEU A 58 -18.15 -7.54 -11.47
N ASP A 59 -19.33 -6.92 -11.50
CA ASP A 59 -19.54 -5.56 -11.01
C ASP A 59 -19.51 -5.49 -9.49
N ASN A 60 -20.09 -6.46 -8.78
CA ASN A 60 -20.00 -6.57 -7.32
C ASN A 60 -18.56 -6.77 -6.84
N MET A 61 -17.79 -7.60 -7.55
CA MET A 61 -16.34 -7.74 -7.29
C MET A 61 -15.61 -6.40 -7.43
N ASN A 62 -15.98 -5.59 -8.43
CA ASN A 62 -15.36 -4.30 -8.66
C ASN A 62 -15.75 -3.26 -7.60
N ASN A 63 -17.04 -3.15 -7.28
CA ASN A 63 -17.56 -2.03 -6.49
C ASN A 63 -17.40 -2.22 -5.00
N ASP A 64 -17.61 -3.44 -4.48
CA ASP A 64 -17.72 -3.60 -3.04
C ASP A 64 -16.42 -4.19 -2.46
N VAL A 65 -16.02 -5.37 -2.93
CA VAL A 65 -14.95 -6.12 -2.27
C VAL A 65 -13.56 -5.56 -2.60
N ASN A 66 -13.30 -5.23 -3.85
CA ASN A 66 -11.99 -4.73 -4.24
C ASN A 66 -11.74 -3.28 -3.79
N GLN A 67 -12.76 -2.42 -3.84
CA GLN A 67 -12.58 -1.02 -3.43
C GLN A 67 -12.45 -0.87 -1.92
N ASP A 68 -13.25 -1.59 -1.12
CA ASP A 68 -13.14 -1.51 0.34
C ASP A 68 -11.79 -2.04 0.83
N LEU A 69 -11.33 -3.17 0.29
CA LEU A 69 -10.03 -3.73 0.65
C LEU A 69 -8.88 -2.79 0.23
N ILE A 70 -8.89 -2.26 -1.00
CA ILE A 70 -7.88 -1.30 -1.45
C ILE A 70 -7.89 -0.04 -0.59
N LYS A 71 -9.07 0.46 -0.21
CA LYS A 71 -9.20 1.63 0.66
C LYS A 71 -8.57 1.37 2.03
N GLN A 72 -8.87 0.23 2.66
CA GLN A 72 -8.26 -0.14 3.95
C GLN A 72 -6.73 -0.25 3.84
N LEU A 73 -6.22 -0.87 2.77
CA LEU A 73 -4.77 -0.97 2.54
C LEU A 73 -4.12 0.41 2.30
N GLN A 74 -4.82 1.32 1.62
CA GLN A 74 -4.37 2.70 1.44
C GLN A 74 -4.32 3.46 2.78
N GLU A 75 -5.31 3.29 3.65
CA GLU A 75 -5.33 3.88 4.98
C GLU A 75 -4.13 3.40 5.82
N ILE A 76 -3.82 2.09 5.79
CA ILE A 76 -2.64 1.52 6.44
C ILE A 76 -1.34 2.10 5.86
N TYR A 77 -1.24 2.18 4.53
CA TYR A 77 -0.08 2.77 3.87
C TYR A 77 0.14 4.23 4.28
N GLN A 78 -0.92 5.04 4.32
CA GLN A 78 -0.81 6.44 4.75
C GLN A 78 -0.39 6.56 6.21
N ALA A 79 -1.01 5.78 7.10
CA ALA A 79 -0.64 5.76 8.51
C ALA A 79 0.84 5.39 8.72
N GLY A 80 1.31 4.35 8.02
CA GLY A 80 2.71 3.94 8.08
C GLY A 80 3.67 4.98 7.48
N LYS A 81 3.26 5.69 6.43
CA LYS A 81 4.03 6.80 5.86
C LYS A 81 4.16 7.96 6.84
N THR A 82 3.08 8.36 7.51
CA THR A 82 3.11 9.40 8.56
C THR A 82 4.02 8.99 9.72
N LEU A 83 3.98 7.71 10.12
CA LEU A 83 4.86 7.19 11.17
C LEU A 83 6.33 7.22 10.74
N LEU A 84 6.64 6.83 9.50
CA LEU A 84 8.00 6.92 8.94
C LEU A 84 8.52 8.37 8.91
N GLU A 85 7.68 9.32 8.49
CA GLU A 85 8.02 10.75 8.48
C GLU A 85 8.29 11.27 9.90
N SER A 86 7.44 10.91 10.86
CA SER A 86 7.61 11.29 12.27
C SER A 86 8.90 10.72 12.85
N MET A 87 9.23 9.46 12.52
CA MET A 87 10.47 8.84 12.97
C MET A 87 11.72 9.50 12.36
N LYS A 88 11.67 9.92 11.10
CA LYS A 88 12.76 10.69 10.48
C LYS A 88 12.98 12.02 11.18
N GLN A 89 11.89 12.73 11.47
CA GLN A 89 11.96 14.00 12.20
C GLN A 89 12.58 13.81 13.59
N VAL A 90 12.18 12.77 14.34
CA VAL A 90 12.77 12.48 15.64
C VAL A 90 14.27 12.12 15.53
N ASP A 91 14.68 11.36 14.52
CA ASP A 91 16.10 11.03 14.27
C ASP A 91 16.92 12.30 14.00
N GLU A 92 16.39 13.23 13.20
CA GLU A 92 17.00 14.53 12.92
C GLU A 92 17.12 15.41 14.18
N GLU A 93 16.03 15.55 14.95
CA GLU A 93 16.02 16.32 16.20
C GLU A 93 17.01 15.77 17.24
N LEU A 94 17.11 14.44 17.36
CA LEU A 94 18.10 13.79 18.23
C LEU A 94 19.54 14.02 17.74
N GLY A 95 19.76 13.96 16.43
CA GLY A 95 21.05 14.25 15.82
C GLY A 95 21.53 15.67 16.10
N GLU A 96 20.63 16.65 15.98
CA GLU A 96 20.91 18.06 16.30
C GLU A 96 21.19 18.27 17.80
N ALA A 97 20.38 17.67 18.68
CA ALA A 97 20.54 17.80 20.13
C ALA A 97 21.87 17.22 20.64
N ILE A 98 22.33 16.10 20.08
CA ILE A 98 23.59 15.45 20.46
C ILE A 98 24.79 16.11 19.76
N GLY A 99 24.63 16.57 18.52
CA GLY A 99 25.67 17.24 17.75
C GLY A 99 25.95 18.68 18.19
N GLY A 100 24.94 19.37 18.77
CA GLY A 100 25.03 20.76 19.24
C GLY A 100 25.75 20.94 20.58
N ASP A 101 25.86 19.91 21.41
CA ASP A 101 26.45 19.98 22.77
C ASP A 101 28.00 19.87 22.78
N ARG A 102 28.66 20.14 21.64
CA ARG A 102 30.13 20.08 21.47
C ARG A 102 30.78 21.39 21.03
N SER A 103 30.11 22.54 21.20
CA SER A 103 30.71 23.87 20.97
C SER A 103 31.23 24.51 22.27
#